data_AF-A0A7K2LVG0-F1
#
_entry.id   AF-A0A7K2LVG0-F1
#
_cell.length_a   1.000
_cell.length_b   1.000
_cell.length_c   1.000
_cell.angle_alpha   90.00
_cell.angle_beta   90.00
_cell.angle_gamma   90.00
#
_symmetry.space_group_name_H-M   'P 1'
#
loop_
_entity.id
_entity.type
_entity.pdbx_description
1 polymer ?
#
loop_
_entity_poly.entity_id
_entity_poly.type
_entity_poly.pdbx_seq_one_letter_code
_entity_poly.pdbx_strand_id
1 'polypeptide(L)'
;MTTSSTVDRAFAAALYAATDDALDAGASMLAADPAADAELARRGEEFVAAAWQRGWQPGDLVRFVRRELGEVHVRIVAALVRAQASHDRP
;
A
#
# COMPACT_ATOMS: atom_id res chain seq x y z
N MET A 1 13.90 17.99 -13.07
CA MET A 1 13.88 16.67 -12.42
C MET A 1 13.14 16.84 -11.11
N THR A 2 11.93 16.30 -11.00
CA THR A 2 11.27 16.13 -9.72
C THR A 2 12.13 15.19 -8.89
N THR A 3 12.59 15.62 -7.71
CA THR A 3 13.26 14.73 -6.77
C THR A 3 12.31 13.57 -6.45
N SER A 4 12.78 12.33 -6.56
CA SER A 4 11.99 11.14 -6.23
C SER A 4 11.61 11.17 -4.75
N SER A 5 10.32 10.98 -4.43
CA SER A 5 9.84 11.01 -3.06
C SER A 5 10.40 9.82 -2.24
N THR A 6 10.30 9.89 -0.91
CA THR A 6 10.68 8.73 -0.07
C THR A 6 9.79 7.52 -0.38
N VAL A 7 8.51 7.74 -0.71
CA VAL A 7 7.59 6.67 -1.13
C VAL A 7 8.03 6.05 -2.45
N ASP A 8 8.40 6.85 -3.45
CA ASP A 8 8.89 6.34 -4.73
C ASP A 8 10.14 5.47 -4.55
N ARG A 9 11.09 5.91 -3.73
CA ARG A 9 12.32 5.15 -3.44
C ARG A 9 12.03 3.87 -2.66
N ALA A 10 11.17 3.94 -1.65
CA ALA A 10 10.76 2.78 -0.86
C ALA A 10 10.02 1.74 -1.70
N PHE A 11 9.11 2.17 -2.57
CA PHE A 11 8.42 1.30 -3.51
C PHE A 11 9.38 0.73 -4.55
N ALA A 12 10.33 1.52 -5.04
CA ALA A 12 11.33 1.01 -5.97
C ALA A 12 12.17 -0.11 -5.36
N ALA A 13 12.56 0.02 -4.09
CA ALA A 13 13.24 -1.04 -3.35
C ALA A 13 12.32 -2.27 -3.21
N ALA A 14 11.14 -2.11 -2.63
CA ALA A 14 10.27 -3.23 -2.26
C ALA A 14 9.64 -3.96 -3.46
N LEU A 15 9.14 -3.24 -4.48
CA LEU A 15 8.33 -3.82 -5.55
C LEU A 15 9.12 -4.31 -6.75
N TYR A 16 10.28 -3.71 -7.05
CA TYR A 16 11.07 -4.11 -8.22
C TYR A 16 12.15 -5.15 -7.90
N ALA A 17 12.73 -5.13 -6.69
CA ALA A 17 13.70 -6.14 -6.28
C ALA A 17 13.01 -7.41 -5.74
N ALA A 18 11.85 -7.26 -5.09
CA ALA A 18 11.01 -8.35 -4.57
C ALA A 18 11.75 -9.37 -3.66
N THR A 19 12.77 -8.91 -2.93
CA THR A 19 13.44 -9.68 -1.87
C THR A 19 13.04 -9.16 -0.49
N ASP A 20 13.10 -10.02 0.54
CA ASP A 20 12.81 -9.64 1.92
C ASP A 20 13.70 -8.48 2.39
N ASP A 21 15.01 -8.52 2.08
CA ASP A 21 15.94 -7.43 2.39
C ASP A 21 15.54 -6.09 1.75
N ALA A 22 15.02 -6.13 0.52
CA ALA A 22 14.60 -4.91 -0.18
C ALA A 22 13.26 -4.37 0.35
N LEU A 23 12.39 -5.26 0.80
CA LEU A 23 11.17 -4.90 1.51
C LEU A 23 11.49 -4.23 2.85
N ASP A 24 12.40 -4.79 3.64
CA ASP A 24 12.85 -4.24 4.93
C ASP A 24 13.56 -2.89 4.75
N ALA A 25 14.34 -2.74 3.69
CA ALA A 25 14.96 -1.46 3.33
C ALA A 25 13.91 -0.40 3.00
N GLY A 26 12.90 -0.74 2.18
CA GLY A 26 11.78 0.16 1.87
C GLY A 26 10.99 0.56 3.12
N ALA A 27 10.70 -0.41 3.99
CA ALA A 27 10.02 -0.17 5.27
C ALA A 27 10.83 0.75 6.18
N SER A 28 12.15 0.55 6.25
CA SER A 28 13.06 1.39 7.04
C SER A 28 13.13 2.83 6.51
N MET A 29 13.11 3.03 5.19
CA MET A 29 13.06 4.37 4.58
C MET A 29 11.77 5.11 4.95
N LEU A 30 10.62 4.43 4.90
CA LEU A 30 9.33 5.01 5.27
C LEU A 30 9.28 5.32 6.77
N ALA A 31 9.77 4.41 7.62
CA ALA A 31 9.82 4.62 9.07
C ALA A 31 10.71 5.81 9.47
N ALA A 32 11.74 6.12 8.68
CA ALA A 32 12.63 7.25 8.89
C ALA A 32 12.05 8.60 8.43
N ASP A 33 10.94 8.61 7.68
CA ASP A 33 10.33 9.82 7.11
C ASP A 33 8.81 9.86 7.35
N PRO A 34 8.35 10.21 8.56
CA PRO A 34 6.91 10.33 8.86
C PRO A 34 6.16 11.36 7.99
N ALA A 35 6.86 12.30 7.35
CA ALA A 35 6.23 13.24 6.43
C ALA A 35 5.71 12.54 5.15
N ALA A 36 6.20 11.33 4.86
CA ALA A 36 5.75 10.50 3.75
C ALA A 36 4.39 9.81 4.00
N ASP A 37 3.88 9.77 5.23
CA ASP A 37 2.69 8.99 5.60
C ASP A 37 1.45 9.37 4.77
N ALA A 38 1.24 10.66 4.51
CA ALA A 38 0.10 11.14 3.71
C ALA A 38 0.20 10.68 2.25
N GLU A 39 1.41 10.70 1.68
CA GLU A 39 1.65 10.21 0.33
C GLU A 39 1.50 8.68 0.27
N LEU A 40 2.03 7.97 1.26
CA LEU A 40 1.95 6.51 1.36
C LEU A 40 0.49 6.04 1.44
N ALA A 41 -0.34 6.69 2.26
CA ALA A 41 -1.77 6.40 2.37
C ALA A 41 -2.49 6.60 1.04
N ARG A 42 -2.28 7.76 0.40
CA ARG A 42 -2.86 8.09 -0.92
C ARG A 42 -2.48 7.07 -1.99
N ARG A 43 -1.20 6.66 -2.04
CA ARG A 43 -0.71 5.64 -2.98
C ARG A 43 -1.30 4.26 -2.68
N GLY A 44 -1.50 3.94 -1.41
CA GLY A 44 -2.23 2.74 -1.00
C GLY A 44 -3.66 2.71 -1.56
N GLU A 45 -4.40 3.82 -1.43
CA GLU A 45 -5.75 3.96 -1.98
C GLU A 45 -5.79 3.77 -3.50
N GLU A 46 -4.83 4.36 -4.23
CA GLU A 46 -4.67 4.18 -5.68
C GLU A 46 -4.49 2.69 -6.07
N PHE A 47 -3.74 1.91 -5.28
CA PHE A 47 -3.61 0.48 -5.54
C PHE A 47 -4.91 -0.28 -5.33
N VAL A 48 -5.70 0.08 -4.31
CA VAL A 48 -7.02 -0.54 -4.11
C VAL A 48 -7.97 -0.14 -5.23
N ALA A 49 -7.99 1.15 -5.63
CA ALA A 49 -8.69 1.65 -6.83
C ALA A 49 -8.35 0.79 -8.06
N ALA A 50 -7.06 0.58 -8.32
CA ALA A 50 -6.60 -0.21 -9.44
C ALA A 50 -6.93 -1.71 -9.32
N ALA A 51 -7.16 -2.25 -8.12
CA ALA A 51 -7.64 -3.62 -7.93
C ALA A 51 -9.14 -3.72 -8.27
N TRP A 52 -9.96 -2.76 -7.84
CA TRP A 52 -11.38 -2.69 -8.22
C TRP A 52 -11.57 -2.57 -9.74
N GLN A 53 -10.76 -1.73 -10.41
CA GLN A 53 -10.80 -1.63 -11.87
C GLN A 53 -10.46 -2.95 -12.58
N ARG A 54 -9.76 -3.87 -11.89
CA ARG A 54 -9.46 -5.22 -12.35
C ARG A 54 -10.49 -6.27 -11.90
N GLY A 55 -11.62 -5.83 -11.32
CA GLY A 55 -12.74 -6.67 -10.92
C GLY A 55 -12.65 -7.27 -9.52
N TRP A 56 -11.62 -6.94 -8.73
CA TRP A 56 -11.53 -7.42 -7.35
C TRP A 56 -12.58 -6.78 -6.47
N GLN A 57 -13.15 -7.54 -5.53
CA GLN A 57 -14.04 -7.02 -4.50
C GLN A 57 -13.28 -6.79 -3.19
N PRO A 58 -13.79 -5.94 -2.27
CA PRO A 58 -13.14 -5.69 -0.98
C PRO A 58 -12.87 -6.96 -0.17
N GLY A 59 -13.81 -7.92 -0.22
CA GLY A 59 -13.66 -9.22 0.45
C GLY A 59 -12.53 -10.06 -0.11
N ASP A 60 -12.25 -9.96 -1.41
CA ASP A 60 -11.16 -10.69 -2.06
C ASP A 60 -9.80 -10.20 -1.57
N LEU A 61 -9.64 -8.88 -1.41
CA LEU A 61 -8.43 -8.30 -0.83
C LEU A 61 -8.22 -8.73 0.62
N VAL A 62 -9.26 -8.67 1.45
CA VAL A 62 -9.17 -9.13 2.85
C VAL A 62 -8.80 -10.61 2.92
N ARG A 63 -9.42 -11.45 2.08
CA ARG A 63 -9.12 -12.88 2.00
C ARG A 63 -7.68 -13.14 1.55
N PHE A 64 -7.20 -12.40 0.56
CA PHE A 64 -5.83 -12.51 0.06
C PHE A 64 -4.81 -12.11 1.14
N VAL A 65 -4.97 -10.93 1.75
CA VAL A 65 -4.07 -10.43 2.79
C VAL A 65 -4.04 -11.36 4.00
N ARG A 66 -5.20 -11.85 4.45
CA ARG A 66 -5.24 -12.80 5.57
C ARG A 66 -4.47 -14.09 5.26
N ARG A 67 -4.57 -14.59 4.03
CA ARG A 67 -3.92 -15.84 3.60
C ARG A 67 -2.42 -15.67 3.42
N GLU A 68 -1.98 -14.58 2.79
CA GLU A 68 -0.57 -14.39 2.42
C GLU A 68 0.25 -13.65 3.49
N LEU A 69 -0.35 -12.71 4.23
CA LEU A 69 0.35 -11.78 5.15
C LEU A 69 -0.11 -11.92 6.62
N GLY A 70 -1.19 -12.66 6.87
CA GLY A 70 -1.72 -12.92 8.20
C GLY A 70 -2.60 -11.81 8.78
N GLU A 71 -3.12 -12.07 9.98
CA GLU A 71 -4.17 -11.26 10.65
C GLU A 71 -3.76 -9.82 10.94
N VAL A 72 -2.49 -9.58 11.24
CA VAL A 72 -2.02 -8.23 11.61
C VAL A 72 -2.21 -7.24 10.46
N HIS A 73 -2.03 -7.69 9.22
CA HIS A 73 -2.15 -6.89 8.00
C HIS A 73 -3.60 -6.67 7.55
N VAL A 74 -4.55 -7.48 8.04
CA VAL A 74 -5.98 -7.32 7.74
C VAL A 74 -6.50 -5.94 8.19
N ARG A 75 -6.00 -5.41 9.31
CA ARG A 75 -6.40 -4.09 9.80
C ARG A 75 -5.98 -2.96 8.86
N ILE A 76 -4.80 -3.08 8.24
CA ILE A 76 -4.26 -2.09 7.29
C ILE A 76 -5.08 -2.12 6.00
N VAL A 77 -5.29 -3.30 5.39
CA VAL A 77 -6.08 -3.39 4.15
C VAL A 77 -7.54 -2.96 4.37
N ALA A 78 -8.12 -3.26 5.53
CA ALA A 78 -9.47 -2.81 5.86
C ALA A 78 -9.55 -1.28 6.00
N ALA A 79 -8.50 -0.61 6.49
CA ALA A 79 -8.45 0.85 6.54
C ALA A 79 -8.38 1.47 5.14
N LEU A 80 -7.52 0.94 4.27
CA LEU A 80 -7.39 1.39 2.87
C LEU A 80 -8.69 1.19 2.09
N VAL A 81 -9.36 0.04 2.25
CA VAL A 81 -10.66 -0.23 1.64
C VAL A 81 -11.71 0.81 2.07
N ARG A 82 -11.78 1.15 3.36
CA ARG A 82 -12.72 2.17 3.85
C ARG A 82 -12.41 3.55 3.29
N ALA A 83 -11.13 3.91 3.21
CA ALA A 83 -10.70 5.20 2.69
C ALA A 83 -11.03 5.36 1.20
N GLN A 84 -10.74 4.36 0.37
CA GLN A 84 -11.13 4.44 -1.05
C GLN A 84 -12.65 4.33 -1.24
N ALA A 85 -13.37 3.54 -0.44
CA ALA A 85 -14.84 3.49 -0.52
C ALA A 85 -15.51 4.84 -0.19
N SER A 86 -14.87 5.71 0.60
CA SER A 86 -15.35 7.10 0.77
C SER A 86 -15.09 7.98 -0.44
N HIS A 87 -14.04 7.71 -1.24
CA HIS A 87 -13.77 8.42 -2.48
C HIS A 87 -14.73 8.03 -3.63
N ASP A 88 -15.27 6.82 -3.60
CA ASP A 88 -16.24 6.34 -4.60
C ASP A 88 -17.67 6.86 -4.35
N ARG A 89 -17.93 7.56 -3.23
CA ARG A 89 -19.23 8.16 -2.95
C ARG A 89 -19.34 9.54 -3.62
N PRO A 90 -20.49 9.87 -4.23
CA PRO A 90 -20.74 11.15 -4.90
C PRO A 90 -20.82 12.34 -3.94
#